data_AF-A0A0A1MM25-F1
#
_entry.id   AF-A0A0A1MM25-F1
#
_cell.length_a   1.000
_cell.length_b   1.000
_cell.length_c   1.000
_cell.angle_alpha   90.00
_cell.angle_beta   90.00
_cell.angle_gamma   90.00
#
_symmetry.space_group_name_H-M   'P 1'
#
loop_
_entity.id
_entity.type
_entity.pdbx_description
1 polymer ?
#
loop_
_entity_poly.entity_id
_entity_poly.type
_entity_poly.pdbx_seq_one_letter_code
_entity_poly.pdbx_strand_id
1 'polypeptide(L)'
;MTKKKWELEDFIEQNQRRVYYQMARLQINDKDGEYFQEGLVAMWRAYENYNPDKGPLATYMNFEIRNRLVNVFHKSILERKYIEQLGHQQEVETQAGNYMDGKKKKILSKNEGGTNPQEKLDQESETDFSEFTSILTEKQKVWFNCAIIEGLSNQEIAEKEQVSLEAVKSWAKSAKRKLRKMDWDRG
;
A
#
# COMPACT_ATOMS: atom_id res chain seq x y z
N MET A 1 15.44 -6.44 27.96
CA MET A 1 14.05 -6.00 28.22
C MET A 1 13.11 -7.18 27.99
N THR A 2 12.26 -7.51 28.96
CA THR A 2 11.24 -8.56 28.83
C THR A 2 10.19 -8.11 27.82
N LYS A 3 9.93 -8.90 26.76
CA LYS A 3 8.80 -8.65 25.86
C LYS A 3 7.53 -8.62 26.72
N LYS A 4 6.87 -7.46 26.83
CA LYS A 4 5.51 -7.39 27.38
C LYS A 4 4.69 -8.38 26.57
N LYS A 5 4.12 -9.41 27.19
CA LYS A 5 3.28 -10.37 26.48
C LYS A 5 1.91 -9.72 26.33
N TRP A 6 1.57 -9.35 25.10
CA TRP A 6 0.24 -8.85 24.77
C TRP A 6 -0.58 -10.03 24.27
N GLU A 7 -1.83 -10.13 24.71
CA GLU A 7 -2.81 -10.93 24.01
C GLU A 7 -3.16 -10.25 22.69
N LEU A 8 -3.46 -11.04 21.66
CA LEU A 8 -3.67 -10.54 20.30
C LEU A 8 -4.78 -9.49 20.24
N GLU A 9 -5.86 -9.71 20.99
CA GLU A 9 -7.03 -8.85 21.06
C GLU A 9 -6.67 -7.46 21.61
N ASP A 10 -5.98 -7.39 22.75
CA ASP A 10 -5.53 -6.14 23.36
C ASP A 10 -4.59 -5.35 22.43
N PHE A 11 -3.70 -6.07 21.73
CA PHE A 11 -2.76 -5.45 20.79
C PHE A 11 -3.51 -4.83 19.61
N ILE A 12 -4.46 -5.56 19.03
CA ILE A 12 -5.28 -5.09 17.91
C ILE A 12 -6.11 -3.89 18.37
N GLU A 13 -6.77 -3.96 19.52
CA GLU A 13 -7.64 -2.88 20.00
C GLU A 13 -6.90 -1.54 20.08
N GLN A 14 -5.66 -1.57 20.58
CA GLN A 14 -4.85 -0.37 20.76
C GLN A 14 -4.20 0.14 19.47
N ASN A 15 -4.00 -0.71 18.44
CA ASN A 15 -3.20 -0.35 17.27
C ASN A 15 -3.95 -0.38 15.94
N GLN A 16 -5.14 -0.99 15.85
CA GLN A 16 -5.90 -1.14 14.60
C GLN A 16 -6.18 0.18 13.87
N ARG A 17 -6.29 1.30 14.60
CA ARG A 17 -6.45 2.65 14.01
C ARG A 17 -5.31 3.04 13.09
N ARG A 18 -4.10 2.50 13.29
CA ARG A 18 -2.94 2.71 12.39
C ARG A 18 -3.22 2.16 11.00
N VAL A 19 -3.92 1.03 10.91
CA VAL A 19 -4.30 0.42 9.63
C VAL A 19 -5.29 1.31 8.89
N TYR A 20 -6.38 1.71 9.56
CA TYR A 20 -7.34 2.66 8.99
C TYR A 20 -6.69 3.96 8.52
N TYR A 21 -5.76 4.52 9.31
CA TYR A 21 -5.04 5.72 8.95
C TYR A 21 -4.22 5.56 7.65
N GLN A 22 -3.52 4.43 7.50
CA GLN A 22 -2.76 4.17 6.28
C GLN A 22 -3.66 3.92 5.07
N MET A 23 -4.77 3.19 5.24
CA MET A 23 -5.77 2.97 4.19
C MET A 23 -6.37 4.29 3.69
N ALA A 24 -6.74 5.18 4.62
CA ALA A 24 -7.28 6.50 4.27
C ALA A 24 -6.26 7.34 3.49
N ARG A 25 -4.98 7.34 3.89
CA ARG A 25 -3.91 8.04 3.17
C ARG A 25 -3.63 7.47 1.78
N LEU A 26 -3.84 6.17 1.59
CA LEU A 26 -3.71 5.49 0.30
C LEU A 26 -5.00 5.56 -0.52
N GLN A 27 -6.07 6.20 -0.01
CA GLN A 27 -7.38 6.28 -0.65
C GLN A 27 -7.97 4.90 -1.02
N ILE A 28 -7.66 3.88 -0.20
CA ILE A 28 -8.15 2.52 -0.40
C ILE A 28 -9.61 2.44 0.04
N ASN A 29 -10.47 1.99 -0.87
CA ASN A 29 -11.85 1.64 -0.55
C ASN A 29 -11.93 0.15 -0.24
N ASP A 30 -12.10 -0.19 1.02
CA ASP A 30 -12.07 -1.56 1.52
C ASP A 30 -13.49 -2.08 1.80
N LYS A 31 -14.24 -2.31 0.72
CA LYS A 31 -15.65 -2.74 0.82
C LYS A 31 -15.79 -4.09 1.52
N ASP A 32 -14.84 -5.00 1.29
CA ASP A 32 -14.89 -6.39 1.74
C ASP A 32 -14.01 -6.65 2.98
N GLY A 33 -13.25 -5.65 3.44
CA GLY A 33 -12.39 -5.75 4.62
C GLY A 33 -11.03 -6.41 4.40
N GLU A 34 -10.69 -6.78 3.16
CA GLU A 34 -9.45 -7.49 2.82
C GLU A 34 -8.20 -6.65 3.13
N TYR A 35 -8.23 -5.35 2.82
CA TYR A 35 -7.09 -4.47 3.08
C TYR A 35 -6.88 -4.26 4.58
N PHE A 36 -7.95 -4.10 5.34
CA PHE A 36 -7.88 -3.97 6.78
C PHE A 36 -7.28 -5.23 7.43
N GLN A 37 -7.73 -6.42 7.03
CA GLN A 37 -7.17 -7.68 7.51
C GLN A 37 -5.68 -7.81 7.18
N GLU A 38 -5.30 -7.48 5.94
CA GLU A 38 -3.91 -7.52 5.50
C GLU A 38 -3.01 -6.54 6.28
N GLY A 39 -3.53 -5.35 6.59
CA GLY A 39 -2.84 -4.39 7.44
C GLY A 39 -2.67 -4.87 8.88
N LEU A 40 -3.70 -5.49 9.47
CA LEU A 40 -3.62 -6.07 10.81
C LEU A 40 -2.58 -7.20 10.88
N VAL A 41 -2.56 -8.10 9.89
CA VAL A 41 -1.58 -9.19 9.82
C VAL A 41 -0.17 -8.64 9.71
N ALA A 42 0.06 -7.62 8.88
CA ALA A 42 1.37 -6.99 8.78
C ALA A 42 1.81 -6.31 10.09
N MET A 43 0.89 -5.62 10.75
CA MET A 43 1.13 -4.99 12.06
C MET A 43 1.52 -6.01 13.13
N TRP A 44 0.81 -7.14 13.19
CA TRP A 44 1.12 -8.22 14.14
C TRP A 44 2.49 -8.83 13.87
N ARG A 45 2.80 -9.13 12.60
CA ARG A 45 4.13 -9.64 12.21
C ARG A 45 5.25 -8.66 12.54
N ALA A 46 5.01 -7.36 12.39
CA ALA A 46 5.97 -6.32 12.75
C ALA A 46 6.26 -6.36 14.26
N TYR A 47 5.24 -6.56 15.08
CA TYR A 47 5.38 -6.71 16.53
C TYR A 47 6.15 -7.97 16.92
N GLU A 48 5.84 -9.13 16.32
CA GLU A 48 6.52 -10.40 16.63
C GLU A 48 8.02 -10.35 16.34
N ASN A 49 8.37 -9.70 15.22
CA ASN A 49 9.74 -9.59 14.71
C ASN A 49 10.48 -8.32 15.15
N TYR A 50 9.87 -7.50 16.01
CA TYR A 50 10.43 -6.22 16.42
C TYR A 50 11.74 -6.37 17.20
N ASN A 51 12.72 -5.55 16.83
CA ASN A 51 13.96 -5.36 17.57
C ASN A 51 14.02 -3.92 18.14
N PRO A 52 14.07 -3.74 19.48
CA PRO A 52 14.20 -2.43 20.12
C PRO A 52 15.39 -1.58 19.67
N ASP A 53 16.49 -2.21 19.24
CA ASP A 53 17.71 -1.50 18.84
C ASP A 53 17.56 -0.78 17.49
N LYS A 54 16.54 -1.15 16.70
CA LYS A 54 16.31 -0.63 15.35
C LYS A 54 15.43 0.62 15.28
N GLY A 55 15.04 1.15 16.43
CA GLY A 55 14.16 2.32 16.58
C GLY A 55 12.75 1.97 17.04
N PRO A 56 11.83 2.94 17.17
CA PRO A 56 10.55 2.75 17.83
C PRO A 56 9.60 1.76 17.13
N LEU A 57 8.94 0.89 17.90
CA LEU A 57 7.96 -0.08 17.41
C LEU A 57 6.85 0.56 16.58
N ALA A 58 6.32 1.72 17.02
CA ALA A 58 5.27 2.44 16.30
C ALA A 58 5.68 2.81 14.87
N THR A 59 6.91 3.29 14.70
CA THR A 59 7.47 3.64 13.38
C THR A 59 7.60 2.40 12.51
N TYR A 60 8.11 1.30 13.07
CA TYR A 60 8.26 0.05 12.34
C TYR A 60 6.91 -0.55 11.92
N MET A 61 5.92 -0.57 12.83
CA MET A 61 4.56 -1.02 12.50
C MET A 61 3.93 -0.18 11.40
N ASN A 62 4.04 1.15 11.48
CA ASN A 62 3.50 2.04 10.43
C ASN A 62 4.13 1.76 9.06
N PHE A 63 5.45 1.51 9.02
CA PHE A 63 6.16 1.13 7.81
C PHE A 63 5.65 -0.21 7.24
N GLU A 64 5.55 -1.25 8.07
CA GLU A 64 5.11 -2.58 7.64
C GLU A 64 3.65 -2.59 7.16
N ILE A 65 2.75 -1.92 7.89
CA ILE A 65 1.34 -1.75 7.48
C ILE A 65 1.28 -1.10 6.11
N ARG A 66 1.93 0.06 5.93
CA ARG A 66 1.89 0.79 4.66
C ARG A 66 2.45 -0.05 3.51
N ASN A 67 3.61 -0.67 3.73
CA ASN A 67 4.26 -1.52 2.72
C ASN A 67 3.36 -2.69 2.31
N ARG A 68 2.68 -3.34 3.27
CA ARG A 68 1.73 -4.41 2.97
C ARG A 68 0.55 -3.91 2.14
N LEU A 69 -0.09 -2.82 2.57
CA LEU A 69 -1.25 -2.26 1.88
C LEU A 69 -0.92 -1.86 0.43
N VAL A 70 0.25 -1.23 0.20
CA VAL A 70 0.73 -0.90 -1.15
C VAL A 70 0.90 -2.16 -2.00
N ASN A 71 1.51 -3.22 -1.46
CA ASN A 71 1.70 -4.47 -2.20
C ASN A 71 0.36 -5.12 -2.60
N VAL A 72 -0.61 -5.16 -1.68
CA VAL A 72 -1.95 -5.70 -1.96
C VAL A 72 -2.66 -4.84 -3.01
N PHE A 73 -2.54 -3.51 -2.90
CA PHE A 73 -3.13 -2.58 -3.84
C PHE A 73 -2.54 -2.73 -5.26
N HIS A 74 -1.23 -2.89 -5.39
CA HIS A 74 -0.58 -3.18 -6.67
C HIS A 74 -1.06 -4.47 -7.29
N LYS A 75 -1.18 -5.53 -6.48
CA LYS A 75 -1.69 -6.82 -6.95
C LYS A 75 -3.11 -6.66 -7.50
N SER A 76 -3.97 -5.92 -6.80
CA SER A 76 -5.35 -5.70 -7.27
C SER A 76 -5.42 -4.85 -8.54
N ILE A 77 -4.54 -3.86 -8.72
CA ILE A 77 -4.44 -3.09 -9.97
C ILE A 77 -4.06 -4.02 -11.13
N LEU A 78 -3.06 -4.87 -10.93
CA LEU A 78 -2.60 -5.80 -11.96
C LEU A 78 -3.69 -6.80 -12.34
N GLU A 79 -4.39 -7.36 -11.36
CA GLU A 79 -5.53 -8.26 -11.59
C GLU A 79 -6.66 -7.57 -12.37
N ARG A 80 -6.99 -6.33 -12.04
CA ARG A 80 -7.99 -5.55 -12.80
C ARG A 80 -7.57 -5.35 -14.26
N LYS A 81 -6.33 -4.94 -14.51
CA LYS A 81 -5.79 -4.77 -15.88
C LYS A 81 -5.82 -6.09 -16.66
N TYR A 82 -5.48 -7.20 -16.01
CA TYR A 82 -5.51 -8.52 -16.63
C TYR A 82 -6.95 -8.96 -17.00
N ILE A 83 -7.90 -8.77 -16.09
CA ILE A 83 -9.32 -9.09 -16.33
C ILE A 83 -9.89 -8.23 -17.47
N GLU A 84 -9.57 -6.93 -17.50
CA GLU A 84 -10.00 -6.01 -18.57
C GLU A 84 -9.47 -6.47 -19.95
N GLN A 85 -8.18 -6.86 -20.02
CA GLN A 85 -7.59 -7.40 -21.25
C GLN A 85 -8.26 -8.69 -21.73
N LEU A 86 -8.60 -9.59 -20.81
CA LEU A 86 -9.35 -10.82 -21.14
C LEU A 86 -10.76 -10.49 -21.66
N GLY A 87 -11.44 -9.52 -21.05
CA GLY A 87 -12.76 -9.06 -21.50
C GLY A 87 -12.72 -8.54 -22.94
N HIS A 88 -11.70 -7.76 -23.30
CA HIS A 88 -11.53 -7.28 -24.68
C HIS A 88 -11.22 -8.40 -25.68
N GLN A 89 -10.46 -9.43 -25.30
CA GLN A 89 -10.22 -10.59 -26.17
C GLN A 89 -11.51 -11.37 -26.44
N GLN A 90 -12.35 -11.58 -25.41
CA GLN A 90 -13.64 -12.24 -25.58
C GLN A 90 -14.64 -11.40 -26.39
N GLU A 91 -14.63 -10.07 -26.29
CA GLU A 91 -15.48 -9.21 -27.14
C GLU A 91 -15.08 -9.26 -28.62
N VAL A 92 -13.79 -9.31 -28.94
CA VAL A 92 -13.31 -9.48 -30.33
C VAL A 92 -13.67 -10.86 -30.88
N GLU A 93 -13.57 -11.91 -30.07
CA GLU A 93 -13.95 -13.28 -30.46
C GLU A 93 -15.48 -13.45 -30.58
N THR A 94 -16.28 -12.80 -29.73
CA THR A 94 -17.75 -12.85 -29.80
C THR A 94 -18.33 -11.98 -30.91
N GLN A 95 -17.66 -10.90 -31.31
CA GLN A 95 -18.04 -10.11 -32.50
C GLN A 95 -17.75 -10.81 -33.84
N ALA A 96 -16.92 -11.86 -33.85
CA ALA A 96 -16.77 -12.75 -35.00
C ALA A 96 -17.90 -13.79 -35.12
N GLY A 97 -18.77 -13.91 -34.10
CA GLY A 97 -19.94 -14.78 -34.09
C GLY A 97 -21.22 -14.03 -34.44
N ASN A 98 -21.68 -14.15 -35.69
CA ASN A 98 -23.05 -13.80 -36.05
C ASN A 98 -24.06 -14.69 -35.30
N TYR A 99 -24.58 -14.21 -34.16
CA TYR A 99 -25.84 -14.72 -33.61
C TYR A 99 -26.72 -13.56 -33.15
N MET A 100 -27.78 -13.33 -33.92
CA MET A 100 -28.95 -12.55 -33.54
C MET A 100 -29.73 -13.33 -32.47
N ASP A 101 -30.07 -12.75 -31.31
CA ASP A 101 -31.43 -12.83 -30.72
C ASP A 101 -31.60 -11.98 -29.44
N GLY A 102 -32.75 -11.30 -29.35
CA GLY A 102 -33.63 -11.35 -28.17
C GLY A 102 -33.31 -10.59 -26.86
N LYS A 103 -33.79 -9.34 -26.76
CA LYS A 103 -34.51 -8.75 -25.59
C LYS A 103 -33.91 -8.87 -24.16
N LYS A 104 -33.46 -7.74 -23.58
CA LYS A 104 -34.12 -6.97 -22.49
C LYS A 104 -33.18 -5.92 -21.87
N LYS A 105 -33.52 -4.64 -22.05
CA LYS A 105 -33.06 -3.54 -21.19
C LYS A 105 -33.83 -3.56 -19.87
N LYS A 106 -33.14 -3.44 -18.73
CA LYS A 106 -33.76 -2.93 -17.49
C LYS A 106 -32.82 -1.93 -16.81
N ILE A 107 -33.45 -0.83 -16.42
CA ILE A 107 -32.90 0.47 -16.00
C ILE A 107 -32.76 0.52 -14.47
N LEU A 108 -31.65 1.13 -14.03
CA LEU A 108 -31.40 2.02 -12.87
C LEU A 108 -32.27 1.97 -11.59
N SER A 109 -31.61 1.94 -10.43
CA SER A 109 -32.00 2.63 -9.19
C SER A 109 -30.72 2.97 -8.39
N LYS A 110 -30.27 4.23 -8.29
CA LYS A 110 -30.68 5.36 -7.41
C LYS A 110 -30.29 5.19 -5.92
N ASN A 111 -29.46 6.14 -5.49
CA ASN A 111 -28.89 6.58 -4.19
C ASN A 111 -29.79 6.34 -2.95
N GLU A 112 -29.34 6.34 -1.68
CA GLU A 112 -28.67 7.40 -0.89
C GLU A 112 -28.15 6.89 0.48
N GLY A 113 -27.25 7.68 1.11
CA GLY A 113 -26.98 7.71 2.56
C GLY A 113 -25.66 7.05 2.97
N GLY A 114 -24.58 7.72 3.38
CA GLY A 114 -24.47 9.02 4.04
C GLY A 114 -24.37 8.81 5.55
N THR A 115 -23.15 8.63 6.09
CA THR A 115 -22.80 9.09 7.44
C THR A 115 -21.29 9.03 7.63
N ASN A 116 -20.70 10.22 7.61
CA ASN A 116 -19.35 10.54 8.05
C ASN A 116 -19.36 10.59 9.58
N PRO A 117 -18.41 9.95 10.27
CA PRO A 117 -17.90 10.55 11.51
C PRO A 117 -16.42 10.90 11.35
N GLN A 118 -16.21 12.13 10.91
CA GLN A 118 -14.97 12.85 11.14
C GLN A 118 -15.22 13.71 12.38
N GLU A 119 -14.34 13.59 13.38
CA GLU A 119 -14.06 14.51 14.50
C GLU A 119 -13.60 13.66 15.73
N LYS A 120 -12.45 13.85 16.38
CA LYS A 120 -11.42 14.89 16.35
C LYS A 120 -10.03 14.27 16.51
N LEU A 121 -9.09 14.93 15.84
CA LEU A 121 -7.65 14.75 15.87
C LEU A 121 -7.10 15.38 17.15
N ASP A 122 -6.35 14.61 17.93
CA ASP A 122 -5.32 15.14 18.81
C ASP A 122 -4.02 14.37 18.55
N GLN A 123 -3.14 15.07 17.83
CA GLN A 123 -1.68 15.13 17.86
C GLN A 123 -0.80 13.87 18.03
N GLU A 124 0.23 13.86 17.16
CA GLU A 124 1.56 13.27 17.31
C GLU A 124 1.75 11.79 16.96
N SER A 125 1.70 11.52 15.64
CA SER A 125 2.92 11.04 14.98
C SER A 125 2.82 11.40 13.50
N GLU A 126 3.06 12.68 13.22
CA GLU A 126 3.48 13.09 11.87
C GLU A 126 4.62 12.13 11.49
N THR A 127 4.31 11.22 10.57
CA THR A 127 5.20 10.09 10.27
C THR A 127 6.34 10.66 9.46
N ASP A 128 7.34 11.15 10.20
CA ASP A 128 8.46 11.83 9.60
C ASP A 128 9.41 10.81 8.99
N PHE A 129 9.21 10.56 7.69
CA PHE A 129 10.17 9.79 6.90
C PHE A 129 11.39 10.65 6.49
N SER A 130 11.55 11.88 7.03
CA SER A 130 12.72 12.74 6.77
C SER A 130 14.03 12.02 7.08
N GLU A 131 14.08 11.25 8.17
CA GLU A 131 15.27 10.50 8.56
C GLU A 131 15.70 9.53 7.46
N PHE A 132 14.76 8.82 6.84
CA PHE A 132 15.03 7.88 5.75
C PHE A 132 15.40 8.57 4.44
N THR A 133 14.81 9.74 4.17
CA THR A 133 15.08 10.49 2.93
C THR A 133 16.40 11.26 3.00
N SER A 134 16.89 11.62 4.18
CA SER A 134 18.14 12.38 4.37
C SER A 134 19.39 11.70 3.78
N ILE A 135 19.44 10.37 3.81
CA ILE A 135 20.58 9.57 3.33
C ILE A 135 20.52 9.25 1.82
N LEU A 136 19.37 9.48 1.21
CA LEU A 136 19.11 9.15 -0.19
C LEU A 136 19.55 10.30 -1.11
N THR A 137 20.08 9.97 -2.29
CA THR A 137 20.29 10.98 -3.33
C THR A 137 18.96 11.43 -3.91
N GLU A 138 18.92 12.57 -4.62
CA GLU A 138 17.67 13.09 -5.22
C GLU A 138 16.92 12.04 -6.06
N LYS A 139 17.61 11.29 -6.91
CA LYS A 139 16.98 10.21 -7.69
C LYS A 139 16.51 9.01 -6.86
N GLN A 140 17.18 8.74 -5.74
CA GLN A 140 16.73 7.72 -4.78
C GLN A 140 15.53 8.19 -3.96
N LYS A 141 15.47 9.49 -3.62
CA LYS A 141 14.31 10.13 -2.97
C LYS A 141 13.11 10.15 -3.90
N VAL A 142 13.30 10.46 -5.18
CA VAL A 142 12.24 10.36 -6.20
C VAL A 142 11.69 8.94 -6.25
N TRP A 143 12.57 7.93 -6.34
CA TRP A 143 12.11 6.55 -6.28
C TRP A 143 11.42 6.22 -4.96
N PHE A 144 11.94 6.66 -3.81
CA PHE A 144 11.33 6.41 -2.50
C PHE A 144 9.95 7.04 -2.40
N ASN A 145 9.82 8.31 -2.79
CA ASN A 145 8.56 9.02 -2.77
C ASN A 145 7.57 8.37 -3.73
N CYS A 146 7.95 8.10 -4.97
CA CYS A 146 7.02 7.51 -5.91
C CYS A 146 6.69 6.04 -5.61
N ALA A 147 7.68 5.20 -5.31
CA ALA A 147 7.44 3.77 -5.09
C ALA A 147 6.89 3.44 -3.70
N ILE A 148 7.41 4.11 -2.66
CA ILE A 148 7.10 3.79 -1.26
C ILE A 148 6.02 4.71 -0.69
N ILE A 149 6.04 6.00 -1.04
CA ILE A 149 5.02 6.96 -0.56
C ILE A 149 3.79 6.95 -1.48
N GLU A 150 3.94 7.15 -2.78
CA GLU A 150 2.82 7.22 -3.73
C GLU A 150 2.34 5.83 -4.17
N GLY A 151 3.17 4.79 -3.98
CA GLY A 151 2.84 3.44 -4.42
C GLY A 151 2.74 3.33 -5.94
N LEU A 152 3.72 3.85 -6.67
CA LEU A 152 3.87 3.65 -8.10
C LEU A 152 4.76 2.45 -8.38
N SER A 153 4.45 1.68 -9.42
CA SER A 153 5.33 0.61 -9.91
C SER A 153 6.60 1.21 -10.52
N ASN A 154 7.69 0.43 -10.58
CA ASN A 154 8.92 0.90 -11.23
C ASN A 154 8.71 1.27 -12.71
N GLN A 155 7.69 0.70 -13.36
CA GLN A 155 7.32 1.05 -14.72
C GLN A 155 6.60 2.40 -14.79
N GLU A 156 5.60 2.63 -13.94
CA GLU A 156 4.92 3.93 -13.85
C GLU A 156 5.89 5.06 -13.47
N ILE A 157 6.88 4.77 -12.62
CA ILE A 157 7.96 5.72 -12.28
C ILE A 157 8.84 6.00 -13.50
N ALA A 158 9.17 4.97 -14.28
CA ALA A 158 9.98 5.13 -15.49
C ALA A 158 9.26 6.01 -16.52
N GLU A 159 7.95 5.80 -16.68
CA GLU A 159 7.08 6.61 -17.54
C GLU A 159 6.95 8.05 -17.01
N LYS A 160 6.70 8.22 -15.70
CA LYS A 160 6.54 9.54 -15.03
C LYS A 160 7.81 10.38 -15.09
N GLU A 161 8.97 9.77 -14.83
CA GLU A 161 10.27 10.45 -14.83
C GLU A 161 10.96 10.47 -16.20
N GLN A 162 10.32 9.89 -17.23
CA GLN A 162 10.87 9.75 -18.59
C GLN A 162 12.26 9.11 -18.63
N VAL A 163 12.45 8.06 -17.85
CA VAL A 163 13.71 7.29 -17.78
C VAL A 163 13.47 5.83 -18.13
N SER A 164 14.54 5.07 -18.35
CA SER A 164 14.42 3.61 -18.54
C SER A 164 14.03 2.90 -17.25
N LEU A 165 13.31 1.78 -17.40
CA LEU A 165 12.97 0.88 -16.28
C LEU A 165 14.22 0.43 -15.51
N GLU A 166 15.32 0.20 -16.22
CA GLU A 166 16.62 -0.18 -15.68
C GLU A 166 17.22 0.92 -14.79
N ALA A 167 17.03 2.20 -15.15
CA ALA A 167 17.46 3.32 -14.32
C ALA A 167 16.68 3.35 -12.99
N VAL A 168 15.36 3.18 -13.04
CA VAL A 168 14.51 3.12 -11.83
C VAL A 168 14.88 1.93 -10.95
N LYS A 169 15.12 0.74 -11.53
CA LYS A 169 15.61 -0.43 -10.79
C LYS A 169 16.97 -0.16 -10.13
N SER A 170 17.86 0.59 -10.79
CA SER A 170 19.14 0.99 -10.22
C SER A 170 18.97 1.95 -9.03
N TRP A 171 18.05 2.92 -9.12
CA TRP A 171 17.68 3.80 -8.01
C TRP A 171 17.12 2.99 -6.84
N ALA A 172 16.19 2.07 -7.11
CA ALA A 172 15.61 1.16 -6.12
C ALA A 172 16.67 0.32 -5.39
N LYS A 173 17.57 -0.32 -6.15
CA LYS A 173 18.62 -1.18 -5.61
C LYS A 173 19.56 -0.39 -4.69
N SER A 174 19.94 0.80 -5.12
CA SER A 174 20.85 1.67 -4.37
C SER A 174 20.18 2.27 -3.13
N ALA A 175 18.93 2.70 -3.25
CA ALA A 175 18.12 3.18 -2.13
C ALA A 175 17.94 2.08 -1.07
N LYS A 176 17.48 0.89 -1.46
CA LYS A 176 17.32 -0.26 -0.56
C LYS A 176 18.63 -0.67 0.12
N ARG A 177 19.77 -0.58 -0.58
CA ARG A 177 21.08 -0.86 0.03
C ARG A 177 21.42 0.14 1.12
N LYS A 178 21.18 1.44 0.90
CA LYS A 178 21.42 2.48 1.90
C LYS A 178 20.48 2.35 3.10
N LEU A 179 19.20 2.13 2.85
CA LEU A 179 18.21 1.90 3.91
C LEU A 179 18.57 0.69 4.76
N ARG A 180 19.06 -0.41 4.16
CA ARG A 180 19.56 -1.58 4.90
C ARG A 180 20.86 -1.35 5.66
N LYS A 181 21.77 -0.50 5.16
CA LYS A 181 22.98 -0.14 5.90
C LYS A 181 22.65 0.69 7.13
N MET A 182 21.72 1.64 7.03
CA MET A 182 21.19 2.37 8.18
C MET A 182 20.51 1.45 9.21
N ASP A 183 19.93 0.34 8.74
CA ASP A 183 19.37 -0.71 9.61
C ASP A 183 20.45 -1.60 10.26
N TRP A 184 21.69 -1.61 9.75
CA TRP A 184 22.82 -2.41 10.23
C TRP A 184 23.80 -1.61 11.10
N ASP A 185 24.11 -0.36 10.73
CA ASP A 185 25.04 0.52 11.46
C ASP A 185 24.42 1.11 12.74
N ARG A 186 23.13 0.87 12.99
CA ARG A 186 22.46 1.13 14.28
C ARG A 186 22.50 -0.07 15.23
N GLY A 187 23.14 -1.18 14.85
CA GLY A 187 23.33 -2.39 15.66
C GLY A 187 24.60 -2.37 16.50
#